data_AF-B5VGH9-F1
#
_entry.id   AF-B5VGH9-F1
#
_cell.length_a   1.000
_cell.length_b   1.000
_cell.length_c   1.000
_cell.angle_alpha   90.00
_cell.angle_beta   90.00
_cell.angle_gamma   90.00
#
_symmetry.space_group_name_H-M   'P 1'
#
loop_
_entity.id
_entity.type
_entity.pdbx_description
1 polymer ?
#
loop_
_entity_poly.entity_id
_entity_poly.type
_entity_poly.pdbx_seq_one_letter_code
_entity_poly.pdbx_strand_id
1 'polypeptide(L)'
;MGVIPIVNENDTLSVREIKFGDNDTLSAITSALIHADYLFLLTDVDCLYTDNPRTNPDAMPILVVPDLSKGLPGVNTAGGSGSDVGTGGMETKLVAADLATNAGVHTLIMKSDTPANIGRIVEYMQTLELDDENKVKQAYNGDLTDLQKREFEKLKALNVPLHTKFIANDNKHHLKNREFWILHGLVSKGAVVIDQGAYAALTRKNKAGLLPAGVIDVQGTFHELECVDIKVGKKLPDGTLDPDFPLQTVGKARCNYTSSELTKIKGLHSDQIEEELGYNDSEYVAHRENLAFPPR
;
A
#
# COMPACT_ATOMS: atom_id res chain seq x y z
N MET A 1 -28.24 -9.75 9.15
CA MET A 1 -28.92 -10.28 7.95
C MET A 1 -28.26 -11.53 7.36
N GLY A 2 -27.11 -12.03 7.84
CA GLY A 2 -26.58 -13.34 7.45
C GLY A 2 -26.29 -13.51 5.95
N VAL A 3 -26.11 -12.39 5.24
CA VAL A 3 -25.85 -12.34 3.79
C VAL A 3 -24.34 -12.34 3.56
N ILE A 4 -23.88 -13.03 2.51
CA ILE A 4 -22.50 -13.01 2.04
C ILE A 4 -22.43 -12.01 0.87
N PRO A 5 -21.77 -10.85 1.03
CA PRO A 5 -21.61 -9.90 -0.07
C PRO A 5 -20.64 -10.45 -1.12
N ILE A 6 -20.98 -10.28 -2.39
CA ILE A 6 -20.10 -10.57 -3.52
C ILE A 6 -19.78 -9.23 -4.17
N VAL A 7 -18.51 -8.85 -4.12
CA VAL A 7 -18.01 -7.58 -4.66
C VAL A 7 -17.16 -7.89 -5.88
N ASN A 8 -17.36 -7.13 -6.96
CA ASN A 8 -16.55 -7.19 -8.17
C ASN A 8 -16.45 -5.79 -8.77
N GLU A 9 -15.43 -5.57 -9.59
CA GLU A 9 -15.34 -4.37 -10.41
C GLU A 9 -16.53 -4.28 -11.38
N ASN A 10 -16.99 -3.06 -11.65
CA ASN A 10 -18.11 -2.84 -12.56
C ASN A 10 -17.59 -2.60 -14.00
N ASP A 11 -17.16 -3.68 -14.65
CA ASP A 11 -16.56 -3.67 -15.99
C ASP A 11 -17.42 -2.98 -17.08
N THR A 12 -18.73 -2.85 -16.86
CA THR A 12 -19.66 -2.23 -17.83
C THR A 12 -19.64 -0.70 -17.78
N LEU A 13 -19.36 -0.12 -16.62
CA LEU A 13 -19.29 1.33 -16.42
C LEU A 13 -17.86 1.84 -16.22
N SER A 14 -16.89 0.95 -15.98
CA SER A 14 -15.47 1.28 -15.87
C SER A 14 -14.91 1.70 -17.23
N VAL A 15 -15.03 3.00 -17.55
CA VAL A 15 -14.14 3.67 -18.50
C VAL A 15 -12.68 3.46 -18.05
N ARG A 16 -11.72 3.49 -18.98
CA ARG A 16 -10.28 3.23 -18.70
C ARG A 16 -9.68 4.13 -17.59
N GLU A 17 -10.39 5.17 -17.20
CA GLU A 17 -10.06 6.16 -16.16
C GLU A 17 -10.52 5.73 -14.76
N ILE A 18 -11.53 4.87 -14.60
CA ILE A 18 -12.06 4.36 -13.31
C ILE A 18 -11.84 2.84 -13.24
N LYS A 19 -10.62 2.41 -13.54
CA LYS A 19 -10.24 1.01 -13.34
C LYS A 19 -9.51 0.91 -12.01
N PHE A 20 -10.08 0.17 -11.07
CA PHE A 20 -9.49 -0.09 -9.77
C PHE A 20 -8.22 -0.94 -9.85
N GLY A 21 -7.84 -1.39 -11.04
CA GLY A 21 -6.56 -2.02 -11.29
C GLY A 21 -6.45 -3.34 -10.52
N ASP A 22 -6.97 -4.40 -11.12
CA ASP A 22 -6.97 -5.77 -10.57
C ASP A 22 -7.85 -5.97 -9.32
N ASN A 23 -8.53 -7.12 -9.26
CA ASN A 23 -9.41 -7.49 -8.15
C ASN A 23 -8.63 -7.68 -6.83
N ASP A 24 -7.31 -7.91 -6.91
CA ASP A 24 -6.43 -7.94 -5.74
C ASP A 24 -6.47 -6.59 -4.99
N THR A 25 -6.34 -5.46 -5.68
CA THR A 25 -6.42 -4.11 -5.08
C THR A 25 -7.81 -3.83 -4.54
N LEU A 26 -8.85 -4.15 -5.32
CA LEU A 26 -10.25 -3.99 -4.90
C LEU A 26 -10.55 -4.77 -3.61
N SER A 27 -10.01 -6.00 -3.50
CA SER A 27 -10.20 -6.83 -2.31
C SER A 27 -9.54 -6.23 -1.07
N ALA A 28 -8.35 -5.64 -1.22
CA ALA A 28 -7.65 -4.96 -0.14
C ALA A 28 -8.40 -3.70 0.34
N ILE A 29 -8.87 -2.87 -0.58
CA ILE A 29 -9.72 -1.70 -0.25
C ILE A 29 -11.00 -2.17 0.45
N THR A 30 -11.68 -3.18 -0.08
CA THR A 30 -12.91 -3.73 0.49
C THR A 30 -12.67 -4.24 1.91
N SER A 31 -11.59 -4.98 2.14
CA SER A 31 -11.23 -5.49 3.47
C SER A 31 -10.97 -4.35 4.48
N ALA A 32 -10.35 -3.26 4.02
CA ALA A 32 -10.08 -2.09 4.85
C ALA A 32 -11.38 -1.35 5.21
N LEU A 33 -12.28 -1.18 4.23
CA LEU A 33 -13.57 -0.49 4.40
C LEU A 33 -14.49 -1.20 5.40
N ILE A 34 -14.47 -2.54 5.42
CA ILE A 34 -15.29 -3.33 6.35
C ILE A 34 -14.57 -3.67 7.65
N HIS A 35 -13.33 -3.19 7.84
CA HIS A 35 -12.47 -3.55 8.97
C HIS A 35 -12.35 -5.07 9.18
N ALA A 36 -12.05 -5.80 8.11
CA ALA A 36 -11.88 -7.26 8.18
C ALA A 36 -10.66 -7.63 9.04
N ASP A 37 -10.74 -8.75 9.75
CA ASP A 37 -9.58 -9.30 10.46
C ASP A 37 -8.55 -9.90 9.49
N TYR A 38 -9.06 -10.56 8.44
CA TYR A 38 -8.25 -11.28 7.44
C TYR A 38 -8.67 -10.96 6.01
N LEU A 39 -7.68 -10.85 5.12
CA LEU A 39 -7.81 -10.86 3.67
C LEU A 39 -7.10 -12.09 3.10
N PHE A 40 -7.80 -12.90 2.31
CA PHE A 40 -7.22 -14.07 1.64
C PHE A 40 -7.11 -13.82 0.13
N LEU A 41 -5.88 -13.83 -0.38
CA LEU A 41 -5.55 -13.78 -1.80
C LEU A 41 -5.27 -15.22 -2.28
N LEU A 42 -6.23 -15.79 -3.00
CA LEU A 42 -6.14 -17.15 -3.54
C LEU A 42 -5.36 -17.15 -4.86
N THR A 43 -4.28 -17.94 -4.95
CA THR A 43 -3.39 -17.96 -6.11
C THR A 43 -3.06 -19.39 -6.58
N ASP A 44 -2.30 -19.56 -7.65
CA ASP A 44 -1.91 -20.86 -8.20
C ASP A 44 -0.74 -21.52 -7.44
N VAL A 45 0.02 -20.72 -6.69
CA VAL A 45 1.04 -21.16 -5.73
C VAL A 45 0.47 -21.29 -4.31
N ASP A 46 1.10 -22.10 -3.48
CA ASP A 46 0.71 -22.30 -2.08
C ASP A 46 1.22 -21.21 -1.14
N CYS A 47 2.39 -20.64 -1.42
CA CYS A 47 2.97 -19.51 -0.70
C CYS A 47 3.98 -18.75 -1.58
N LEU A 48 4.49 -17.63 -1.07
CA LEU A 48 5.67 -16.98 -1.63
C LEU A 48 6.91 -17.83 -1.40
N TYR A 49 7.87 -17.73 -2.32
CA TYR A 49 9.18 -18.38 -2.20
C TYR A 49 10.29 -17.35 -2.42
N THR A 50 11.47 -17.63 -1.86
CA THR A 50 12.67 -16.79 -2.07
C THR A 50 13.18 -16.82 -3.51
N ASP A 51 12.81 -17.84 -4.28
CA ASP A 51 13.08 -17.97 -5.72
C ASP A 51 12.05 -18.96 -6.30
N ASN A 52 12.04 -19.17 -7.62
CA ASN A 52 11.13 -20.13 -8.25
C ASN A 52 11.49 -21.59 -7.86
N PRO A 53 10.65 -22.30 -7.08
CA PRO A 53 10.97 -23.63 -6.57
C PRO A 53 10.98 -24.72 -7.66
N ARG A 54 10.44 -24.44 -8.86
CA ARG A 54 10.49 -25.37 -9.98
C ARG A 54 11.87 -25.39 -10.65
N THR A 55 12.61 -24.28 -10.57
CA THR A 55 13.90 -24.09 -11.24
C THR A 55 15.07 -24.02 -10.28
N ASN A 56 14.83 -23.58 -9.04
CA ASN A 56 15.84 -23.48 -7.99
C ASN A 56 15.48 -24.41 -6.81
N PRO A 57 16.23 -25.52 -6.62
CA PRO A 57 16.04 -26.43 -5.48
C PRO A 57 16.29 -25.79 -4.10
N ASP A 58 17.04 -24.69 -4.05
CA ASP A 58 17.34 -23.97 -2.81
C ASP A 58 16.25 -22.94 -2.45
N ALA A 59 15.19 -22.81 -3.25
CA ALA A 59 14.07 -21.92 -2.97
C ALA A 59 13.36 -22.33 -1.67
N MET A 60 13.29 -21.40 -0.72
CA MET A 60 12.62 -21.61 0.56
C MET A 60 11.27 -20.91 0.59
N PRO A 61 10.25 -21.48 1.25
CA PRO A 61 8.97 -20.83 1.42
C PRO A 61 9.08 -19.63 2.38
N ILE A 62 8.39 -18.55 2.04
CA ILE A 62 8.20 -17.36 2.86
C ILE A 62 6.82 -17.48 3.49
N LEU A 63 6.76 -17.79 4.77
CA LEU A 63 5.54 -18.10 5.51
C LEU A 63 5.06 -16.95 6.37
N VAL A 64 5.98 -16.14 6.92
CA VAL A 64 5.64 -14.99 7.75
C VAL A 64 6.38 -13.76 7.26
N VAL A 65 5.63 -12.70 7.03
CA VAL A 65 6.12 -11.38 6.66
C VAL A 65 5.66 -10.40 7.74
N PRO A 66 6.51 -10.13 8.74
CA PRO A 66 6.15 -9.22 9.84
C PRO A 66 6.02 -7.77 9.39
N ASP A 67 6.81 -7.37 8.39
CA ASP A 67 6.93 -6.00 7.92
C ASP A 67 7.41 -6.02 6.47
N LEU A 68 6.52 -5.69 5.53
CA LEU A 68 6.80 -5.74 4.09
C LEU A 68 7.83 -4.68 3.65
N SER A 69 7.91 -3.57 4.38
CA SER A 69 8.80 -2.45 4.07
C SER A 69 10.29 -2.78 4.15
N LYS A 70 10.65 -3.81 4.92
CA LYS A 70 12.03 -4.30 5.06
C LYS A 70 12.49 -5.09 3.84
N GLY A 71 11.62 -5.21 2.84
CA GLY A 71 11.82 -6.05 1.68
C GLY A 71 11.58 -7.52 2.00
N LEU A 72 11.40 -8.30 0.95
CA LEU A 72 11.26 -9.74 1.01
C LEU A 72 12.56 -10.38 0.52
N PRO A 73 13.18 -11.31 1.26
CA PRO A 73 14.39 -11.98 0.81
C PRO A 73 14.15 -12.71 -0.51
N GLY A 74 14.91 -12.37 -1.55
CA GLY A 74 14.85 -13.03 -2.86
C GLY A 74 13.65 -12.64 -3.74
N VAL A 75 12.74 -11.79 -3.25
CA VAL A 75 11.65 -11.23 -4.05
C VAL A 75 12.05 -9.80 -4.43
N ASN A 76 12.40 -9.59 -5.70
CA ASN A 76 12.77 -8.28 -6.23
C ASN A 76 11.55 -7.36 -6.30
N THR A 77 11.26 -6.61 -5.23
CA THR A 77 10.26 -5.52 -5.25
C THR A 77 10.86 -4.17 -5.68
N ALA A 78 12.19 -4.09 -5.82
CA ALA A 78 12.93 -2.84 -6.07
C ALA A 78 13.37 -2.63 -7.54
N GLY A 79 12.99 -3.52 -8.47
CA GLY A 79 13.40 -3.44 -9.86
C GLY A 79 12.29 -2.89 -10.75
N GLY A 80 12.40 -1.62 -11.16
CA GLY A 80 11.61 -1.12 -12.28
C GLY A 80 11.82 -2.00 -13.52
N SER A 81 10.71 -2.27 -14.23
CA SER A 81 10.67 -2.78 -15.60
C SER A 81 11.84 -3.69 -16.00
N GLY A 82 11.79 -4.97 -15.60
CA GLY A 82 12.63 -6.02 -16.19
C GLY A 82 13.48 -6.81 -15.21
N SER A 83 12.88 -7.83 -14.60
CA SER A 83 13.54 -9.12 -14.41
C SER A 83 12.47 -10.22 -14.50
N ASP A 84 12.80 -11.34 -15.13
CA ASP A 84 11.92 -12.49 -15.44
C ASP A 84 11.38 -13.22 -14.20
N VAL A 85 10.69 -12.51 -13.31
CA VAL A 85 9.93 -13.08 -12.19
C VAL A 85 8.46 -12.91 -12.54
N GLY A 86 7.96 -13.86 -13.34
CA GLY A 86 6.56 -14.27 -13.51
C GLY A 86 5.49 -13.17 -13.60
N THR A 87 4.88 -13.02 -14.78
CA THR A 87 3.51 -12.53 -15.04
C THR A 87 2.88 -11.71 -13.89
N GLY A 88 2.74 -10.39 -14.06
CA GLY A 88 2.44 -9.36 -13.04
C GLY A 88 1.33 -9.57 -12.00
N GLY A 89 0.65 -10.71 -11.96
CA GLY A 89 -0.29 -11.08 -10.89
C GLY A 89 0.34 -11.31 -9.51
N MET A 90 1.66 -11.47 -9.37
CA MET A 90 2.30 -11.49 -8.04
C MET A 90 2.62 -10.08 -7.51
N GLU A 91 2.92 -9.14 -8.40
CA GLU A 91 3.15 -7.74 -8.04
C GLU A 91 1.88 -7.13 -7.45
N THR A 92 0.72 -7.33 -8.11
CA THR A 92 -0.57 -6.82 -7.63
C THR A 92 -0.96 -7.40 -6.27
N LYS A 93 -0.63 -8.68 -6.00
CA LYS A 93 -0.86 -9.30 -4.68
C LYS A 93 0.00 -8.70 -3.58
N LEU A 94 1.26 -8.38 -3.87
CA LEU A 94 2.13 -7.72 -2.90
C LEU A 94 1.66 -6.29 -2.59
N VAL A 95 1.18 -5.56 -3.61
CA VAL A 95 0.57 -4.23 -3.42
C VAL A 95 -0.71 -4.33 -2.58
N ALA A 96 -1.58 -5.29 -2.88
CA ALA A 96 -2.80 -5.54 -2.10
C ALA A 96 -2.48 -5.92 -0.64
N ALA A 97 -1.49 -6.78 -0.42
CA ALA A 97 -1.03 -7.16 0.92
C ALA A 97 -0.45 -5.97 1.69
N ASP A 98 0.34 -5.12 1.04
CA ASP A 98 0.82 -3.87 1.66
C ASP A 98 -0.34 -2.96 2.06
N LEU A 99 -1.31 -2.76 1.16
CA LEU A 99 -2.45 -1.89 1.39
C LEU A 99 -3.29 -2.37 2.57
N ALA A 100 -3.64 -3.65 2.59
CA ALA A 100 -4.47 -4.26 3.63
C ALA A 100 -3.76 -4.32 4.98
N THR A 101 -2.48 -4.74 5.03
CA THR A 101 -1.72 -4.78 6.30
C THR A 101 -1.50 -3.41 6.91
N ASN A 102 -1.31 -2.37 6.10
CA ASN A 102 -1.24 -0.99 6.55
C ASN A 102 -2.59 -0.46 7.07
N ALA A 103 -3.71 -1.00 6.56
CA ALA A 103 -5.05 -0.73 7.07
C ALA A 103 -5.39 -1.54 8.34
N GLY A 104 -4.47 -2.37 8.85
CA GLY A 104 -4.68 -3.19 10.04
C GLY A 104 -5.32 -4.56 9.75
N VAL A 105 -5.34 -5.00 8.50
CA VAL A 105 -5.92 -6.29 8.08
C VAL A 105 -4.80 -7.31 7.85
N HIS A 106 -4.86 -8.47 8.50
CA HIS A 106 -3.91 -9.55 8.21
C HIS A 106 -4.14 -10.08 6.79
N THR A 107 -3.12 -10.09 5.96
CA THR A 107 -3.26 -10.60 4.58
C THR A 107 -2.60 -11.96 4.43
N LEU A 108 -3.23 -12.86 3.69
CA LEU A 108 -2.74 -14.21 3.45
C LEU A 108 -2.70 -14.51 1.96
N ILE A 109 -1.61 -15.10 1.48
CA ILE A 109 -1.54 -15.72 0.15
C ILE A 109 -1.57 -17.23 0.34
N MET A 110 -2.49 -17.90 -0.36
CA MET A 110 -2.62 -19.36 -0.30
C MET A 110 -3.10 -19.95 -1.63
N LYS A 111 -3.01 -21.28 -1.73
CA LYS A 111 -3.42 -22.01 -2.93
C LYS A 111 -4.94 -21.98 -3.16
N SER A 112 -5.33 -21.68 -4.40
CA SER A 112 -6.73 -21.56 -4.85
C SER A 112 -7.43 -22.90 -5.11
N ASP A 113 -6.69 -23.99 -5.31
CA ASP A 113 -7.26 -25.31 -5.62
C ASP A 113 -8.02 -25.94 -4.45
N THR A 114 -7.78 -25.45 -3.24
CA THR A 114 -8.34 -26.00 -2.00
C THR A 114 -8.85 -24.91 -1.04
N PRO A 115 -9.88 -24.12 -1.42
CA PRO A 115 -10.37 -23.00 -0.59
C PRO A 115 -10.88 -23.41 0.79
N ALA A 116 -11.28 -24.67 0.98
CA ALA A 116 -11.67 -25.22 2.29
C ALA A 116 -10.53 -25.11 3.35
N ASN A 117 -9.28 -24.92 2.90
CA ASN A 117 -8.15 -24.69 3.78
C ASN A 117 -8.18 -23.35 4.52
N ILE A 118 -8.99 -22.37 4.06
CA ILE A 118 -9.18 -21.09 4.77
C ILE A 118 -9.56 -21.33 6.23
N GLY A 119 -10.51 -22.24 6.51
CA GLY A 119 -10.95 -22.54 7.87
C GLY A 119 -9.82 -23.04 8.78
N ARG A 120 -8.99 -23.96 8.28
CA ARG A 120 -7.83 -24.49 9.02
C ARG A 120 -6.79 -23.41 9.32
N ILE A 121 -6.56 -22.51 8.36
CA ILE A 121 -5.61 -21.41 8.53
C ILE A 121 -6.16 -20.42 9.55
N VAL A 122 -7.44 -20.05 9.49
CA VAL A 122 -8.07 -19.17 10.48
C VAL A 122 -8.02 -19.79 11.89
N GLU A 123 -8.35 -21.07 12.04
CA GLU A 123 -8.23 -21.78 13.32
C GLU A 123 -6.80 -21.70 13.86
N TYR A 124 -5.79 -21.98 13.01
CA TYR A 124 -4.39 -21.85 13.37
C TYR A 124 -4.02 -20.40 13.78
N MET A 125 -4.46 -19.39 13.03
CA MET A 125 -4.20 -17.98 13.36
C MET A 125 -4.77 -17.59 14.73
N GLN A 126 -5.99 -18.02 15.02
CA GLN A 126 -6.63 -17.76 16.31
C GLN A 126 -5.87 -18.42 17.48
N THR A 127 -5.26 -19.59 17.27
CA THR A 127 -4.39 -20.18 18.31
C THR A 127 -3.14 -19.34 18.58
N LEU A 128 -2.58 -18.68 17.56
CA LEU A 128 -1.41 -17.81 17.72
C LEU A 128 -1.73 -16.51 18.46
N GLU A 129 -2.92 -15.95 18.23
CA GLU A 129 -3.39 -14.72 18.89
C GLU A 129 -3.64 -14.92 20.40
N LEU A 130 -4.01 -16.14 20.80
CA LEU A 130 -4.19 -16.53 22.21
C LEU A 130 -2.86 -16.71 22.97
N ASP A 131 -1.75 -16.94 22.27
CA ASP A 131 -0.44 -17.27 22.84
C ASP A 131 0.49 -16.06 23.11
N ASP A 132 -0.07 -14.84 23.09
CA ASP A 132 0.56 -13.53 23.36
C ASP A 132 1.31 -12.92 22.15
N GLU A 133 0.70 -11.92 21.50
CA GLU A 133 1.25 -11.10 20.39
C GLU A 133 2.63 -10.50 20.70
N ASN A 134 2.98 -10.38 21.99
CA ASN A 134 4.29 -9.88 22.42
C ASN A 134 5.46 -10.79 22.06
N LYS A 135 5.26 -12.11 21.87
CA LYS A 135 6.36 -13.05 21.58
C LYS A 135 6.83 -13.03 20.13
N VAL A 136 5.94 -12.78 19.16
CA VAL A 136 6.33 -12.74 17.74
C VAL A 136 7.14 -11.48 17.42
N LYS A 137 6.79 -10.34 18.05
CA LYS A 137 7.56 -9.09 17.93
C LYS A 137 8.88 -9.10 18.70
N GLN A 138 8.95 -9.77 19.85
CA GLN A 138 10.19 -9.94 20.63
C GLN A 138 11.18 -10.95 20.02
N ALA A 139 10.74 -11.85 19.14
CA ALA A 139 11.61 -12.84 18.51
C ALA A 139 12.34 -12.33 17.25
N TYR A 140 12.18 -11.04 16.90
CA TYR A 140 12.82 -10.45 15.72
C TYR A 140 14.21 -9.89 16.05
N ASN A 141 15.20 -10.79 16.15
CA ASN A 141 16.62 -10.43 16.25
C ASN A 141 17.30 -10.26 14.87
N GLY A 142 16.53 -10.10 13.79
CA GLY A 142 17.04 -9.81 12.44
C GLY A 142 17.26 -11.00 11.52
N ASP A 143 17.07 -12.25 11.97
CA ASP A 143 17.19 -13.43 11.10
C ASP A 143 15.82 -13.93 10.60
N LEU A 144 15.46 -13.56 9.36
CA LEU A 144 14.23 -14.03 8.71
C LEU A 144 14.25 -15.55 8.48
N THR A 145 15.42 -16.15 8.29
CA THR A 145 15.57 -17.56 7.90
C THR A 145 15.09 -18.48 9.02
N ASP A 146 15.50 -18.17 10.26
CA ASP A 146 15.08 -18.92 11.44
C ASP A 146 13.60 -18.74 11.78
N LEU A 147 13.02 -17.58 11.44
CA LEU A 147 11.58 -17.37 11.53
C LEU A 147 10.83 -18.29 10.55
N GLN A 148 11.23 -18.31 9.27
CA GLN A 148 10.58 -19.14 8.27
C GLN A 148 10.69 -20.64 8.60
N LYS A 149 11.86 -21.10 9.03
CA LYS A 149 12.07 -22.51 9.42
C LYS A 149 11.19 -22.92 10.59
N ARG A 150 11.12 -22.10 11.64
CA ARG A 150 10.27 -22.39 12.82
C ARG A 150 8.80 -22.44 12.43
N GLU A 151 8.35 -21.51 11.59
CA GLU A 151 6.97 -21.52 11.12
C GLU A 151 6.68 -22.75 10.26
N PHE A 152 7.60 -23.12 9.36
CA PHE A 152 7.44 -24.29 8.49
C PHE A 152 7.25 -25.58 9.30
N GLU A 153 8.10 -25.81 10.31
CA GLU A 153 7.98 -26.99 11.17
C GLU A 153 6.68 -26.98 11.99
N LYS A 154 6.19 -25.81 12.43
CA LYS A 154 4.89 -25.70 13.10
C LYS A 154 3.73 -26.05 12.19
N LEU A 155 3.68 -25.47 10.98
CA LEU A 155 2.63 -25.76 10.01
C LEU A 155 2.59 -27.25 9.71
N LYS A 156 3.75 -27.87 9.52
CA LYS A 156 3.87 -29.32 9.28
C LYS A 156 3.40 -30.15 10.48
N ALA A 157 3.80 -29.80 11.69
CA ALA A 157 3.42 -30.53 12.90
C ALA A 157 1.91 -30.46 13.17
N LEU A 158 1.28 -29.31 12.88
CA LEU A 158 -0.14 -29.07 13.07
C LEU A 158 -0.99 -29.44 11.84
N ASN A 159 -0.35 -29.93 10.77
CA ASN A 159 -0.98 -30.25 9.49
C ASN A 159 -1.79 -29.06 8.91
N VAL A 160 -1.24 -27.85 9.08
CA VAL A 160 -1.80 -26.62 8.52
C VAL A 160 -1.24 -26.43 7.10
N PRO A 161 -2.09 -26.14 6.10
CA PRO A 161 -1.66 -25.86 4.73
C PRO A 161 -0.63 -24.73 4.65
N LEU A 162 0.31 -24.85 3.71
CA LEU A 162 1.25 -23.76 3.42
C LEU A 162 0.51 -22.51 2.96
N HIS A 163 0.96 -21.37 3.46
CA HIS A 163 0.47 -20.04 3.15
C HIS A 163 1.55 -19.02 3.53
N THR A 164 1.46 -17.83 2.96
CA THR A 164 2.22 -16.67 3.43
C THR A 164 1.31 -15.74 4.22
N LYS A 165 1.66 -15.45 5.48
CA LYS A 165 0.99 -14.47 6.34
C LYS A 165 1.75 -13.14 6.35
N PHE A 166 1.07 -12.07 5.95
CA PHE A 166 1.49 -10.70 6.19
C PHE A 166 0.83 -10.21 7.49
N ILE A 167 1.66 -9.82 8.46
CA ILE A 167 1.20 -9.39 9.77
C ILE A 167 0.66 -7.97 9.67
N ALA A 168 -0.57 -7.75 10.14
CA ALA A 168 -1.16 -6.42 10.24
C ALA A 168 -0.33 -5.55 11.18
N ASN A 169 -0.20 -4.28 10.82
CA ASN A 169 0.47 -3.33 11.69
C ASN A 169 -0.44 -3.03 12.91
N ASP A 170 0.04 -3.33 14.13
CA ASP A 170 -0.64 -2.94 15.39
C ASP A 170 -0.69 -1.41 15.50
N ASN A 171 -1.71 -0.83 14.90
CA ASN A 171 -1.98 0.60 14.99
C ASN A 171 -2.70 0.92 16.32
N LYS A 172 -2.15 0.49 17.46
CA LYS A 172 -2.48 1.07 18.78
C LYS A 172 -1.57 2.25 19.16
N HIS A 173 -0.52 2.52 18.37
CA HIS A 173 0.31 3.73 18.50
C HIS A 173 0.21 4.62 17.25
N HIS A 174 -0.92 5.32 17.15
CA HIS A 174 -1.23 6.30 16.11
C HIS A 174 -0.20 7.44 16.03
N LEU A 175 0.01 7.92 14.79
CA LEU A 175 0.76 9.10 14.31
C LEU A 175 2.27 9.00 14.08
N LYS A 176 3.09 8.27 14.86
CA LYS A 176 4.55 8.30 14.66
C LYS A 176 5.10 7.34 13.59
N ASN A 177 4.43 6.22 13.31
CA ASN A 177 4.91 5.26 12.31
C ASN A 177 4.38 5.54 10.90
N ARG A 178 3.15 6.03 10.73
CA ARG A 178 2.60 6.29 9.39
C ARG A 178 3.36 7.39 8.66
N GLU A 179 3.70 8.48 9.35
CA GLU A 179 4.52 9.54 8.76
C GLU A 179 5.93 9.03 8.43
N PHE A 180 6.55 8.26 9.33
CA PHE A 180 7.84 7.60 9.08
C PHE A 180 7.77 6.65 7.87
N TRP A 181 6.69 5.88 7.73
CA TRP A 181 6.47 4.96 6.62
C TRP A 181 6.30 5.68 5.29
N ILE A 182 5.47 6.72 5.27
CA ILE A 182 5.29 7.53 4.07
C ILE A 182 6.62 8.15 3.66
N LEU A 183 7.43 8.65 4.61
CA LEU A 183 8.74 9.25 4.34
C LEU A 183 9.80 8.26 3.87
N HIS A 184 9.86 7.06 4.47
CA HIS A 184 11.02 6.17 4.34
C HIS A 184 10.72 4.79 3.73
N GLY A 185 9.50 4.28 3.84
CA GLY A 185 9.13 2.95 3.35
C GLY A 185 8.54 2.91 1.95
N LEU A 186 7.99 4.04 1.47
CA LEU A 186 7.39 4.12 0.15
C LEU A 186 8.36 4.71 -0.88
N VAL A 187 8.47 4.04 -2.03
CA VAL A 187 9.18 4.56 -3.20
C VAL A 187 8.31 5.59 -3.90
N SER A 188 8.85 6.77 -4.13
CA SER A 188 8.13 7.84 -4.82
C SER A 188 8.08 7.56 -6.32
N LYS A 189 6.88 7.55 -6.91
CA LYS A 189 6.64 7.35 -8.35
C LYS A 189 6.63 8.66 -9.14
N GLY A 190 6.49 9.78 -8.44
CA GLY A 190 6.55 11.12 -9.00
C GLY A 190 6.71 12.18 -7.91
N ALA A 191 6.43 13.43 -8.25
CA ALA A 191 6.41 14.53 -7.30
C ALA A 191 5.25 15.50 -7.55
N VAL A 192 4.73 16.05 -6.47
CA VAL A 192 3.76 17.15 -6.48
C VAL A 192 4.46 18.39 -5.94
N VAL A 193 4.50 19.44 -6.75
CA VAL A 193 5.11 20.72 -6.41
C VAL A 193 4.05 21.65 -5.85
N ILE A 194 4.24 22.10 -4.62
CA ILE A 194 3.31 22.96 -3.90
C ILE A 194 3.90 24.34 -3.65
N ASP A 195 3.04 25.34 -3.46
CA ASP A 195 3.46 26.67 -3.08
C ASP A 195 3.84 26.78 -1.59
N GLN A 196 4.49 27.90 -1.24
CA GLN A 196 4.92 28.17 0.13
C GLN A 196 3.74 28.28 1.12
N GLY A 197 2.58 28.74 0.66
CA GLY A 197 1.36 28.86 1.47
C GLY A 197 0.79 27.50 1.83
N ALA A 198 0.73 26.59 0.86
CA ALA A 198 0.34 25.20 1.04
C ALA A 198 1.30 24.49 2.00
N TYR A 199 2.61 24.63 1.81
CA TYR A 199 3.60 24.04 2.73
C TYR A 199 3.44 24.57 4.17
N ALA A 200 3.22 25.88 4.32
CA ALA A 200 2.98 26.49 5.62
C ALA A 200 1.66 26.04 6.26
N ALA A 201 0.63 25.67 5.48
CA ALA A 201 -0.62 25.13 5.99
C ALA A 201 -0.48 23.66 6.42
N LEU A 202 0.20 22.84 5.61
CA LEU A 202 0.38 21.41 5.83
C LEU A 202 1.30 21.06 7.00
N THR A 203 2.11 22.01 7.48
CA THR A 203 3.06 21.78 8.59
C THR A 203 2.58 22.32 9.94
N ARG A 204 1.33 22.81 10.06
CA ARG A 204 0.74 23.29 11.32
C ARG A 204 0.17 22.12 12.15
N LYS A 205 0.02 22.31 13.47
CA LYS A 205 -0.53 21.29 14.39
C LYS A 205 -1.92 20.79 13.99
N ASN A 206 -2.79 21.66 13.46
CA ASN A 206 -4.12 21.32 12.96
C ASN A 206 -4.15 21.38 11.43
N LYS A 207 -3.24 20.65 10.77
CA LYS A 207 -3.17 20.58 9.30
C LYS A 207 -4.43 19.94 8.72
N ALA A 208 -4.94 20.53 7.63
CA ALA A 208 -5.88 19.89 6.71
C ALA A 208 -5.11 19.04 5.68
N GLY A 209 -5.83 18.40 4.74
CA GLY A 209 -5.20 17.76 3.59
C GLY A 209 -4.64 18.78 2.59
N LEU A 210 -3.90 18.28 1.60
CA LEU A 210 -3.43 19.07 0.47
C LEU A 210 -4.60 19.32 -0.49
N LEU A 211 -4.89 20.58 -0.78
CA LEU A 211 -5.90 20.99 -1.74
C LEU A 211 -5.27 21.25 -3.12
N PRO A 212 -6.03 21.10 -4.23
CA PRO A 212 -5.52 21.37 -5.57
C PRO A 212 -5.02 22.81 -5.74
N ALA A 213 -5.68 23.77 -5.10
CA ALA A 213 -5.31 25.19 -5.09
C ALA A 213 -3.85 25.46 -4.70
N GLY A 214 -3.28 24.61 -3.84
CA GLY A 214 -1.90 24.70 -3.36
C GLY A 214 -0.86 24.01 -4.26
N VAL A 215 -1.29 23.29 -5.30
CA VAL A 215 -0.43 22.61 -6.26
C VAL A 215 -0.08 23.55 -7.41
N ILE A 216 1.21 23.69 -7.70
CA ILE A 216 1.74 24.49 -8.82
C ILE A 216 2.08 23.59 -10.00
N ASP A 217 2.65 22.40 -9.72
CA ASP A 217 3.11 21.51 -10.76
C ASP A 217 3.11 20.03 -10.35
N VAL A 218 3.12 19.14 -11.34
CA VAL A 218 3.08 17.68 -11.17
C VAL A 218 4.18 17.08 -12.04
N GLN A 219 5.04 16.26 -11.45
CA GLN A 219 6.20 15.64 -12.11
C GLN A 219 6.10 14.12 -12.05
N GLY A 220 6.46 13.47 -13.16
CA GLY A 220 6.40 12.02 -13.28
C GLY A 220 4.99 11.52 -13.64
N THR A 221 4.82 10.20 -13.55
CA THR A 221 3.55 9.53 -13.85
C THR A 221 3.23 8.60 -12.70
N PHE A 222 2.07 8.80 -12.09
CA PHE A 222 1.62 8.04 -10.94
C PHE A 222 0.09 7.91 -10.95
N HIS A 223 -0.39 6.84 -10.33
CA HIS A 223 -1.80 6.55 -10.13
C HIS A 223 -2.26 6.99 -8.74
N GLU A 224 -3.57 6.88 -8.51
CA GLU A 224 -4.16 7.09 -7.19
C GLU A 224 -3.50 6.17 -6.15
N LEU A 225 -3.42 6.67 -4.93
CA LEU A 225 -2.85 6.06 -3.74
C LEU A 225 -1.36 5.72 -3.82
N GLU A 226 -0.69 5.96 -4.95
CA GLU A 226 0.75 5.86 -5.07
C GLU A 226 1.46 7.00 -4.31
N CYS A 227 2.67 6.71 -3.86
CA CYS A 227 3.49 7.66 -3.13
C CYS A 227 4.20 8.62 -4.09
N VAL A 228 4.20 9.90 -3.73
CA VAL A 228 4.89 10.97 -4.45
C VAL A 228 5.70 11.81 -3.47
N ASP A 229 6.78 12.40 -3.96
CA ASP A 229 7.50 13.44 -3.23
C ASP A 229 6.67 14.72 -3.20
N ILE A 230 6.65 15.40 -2.05
CA ILE A 230 6.15 16.77 -1.93
C ILE A 230 7.34 17.71 -2.04
N LYS A 231 7.34 18.56 -3.06
CA LYS A 231 8.37 19.58 -3.29
C LYS A 231 7.80 20.97 -3.12
N VAL A 232 8.58 21.89 -2.56
CA VAL A 232 8.21 23.31 -2.51
C VAL A 232 8.85 24.03 -3.69
N GLY A 233 8.03 24.79 -4.42
CA GLY A 233 8.45 25.66 -5.51
C GLY A 233 7.90 27.08 -5.33
N LYS A 234 8.26 27.96 -6.26
CA LYS A 234 7.77 29.34 -6.29
C LYS A 234 6.76 29.51 -7.43
N LYS A 235 5.60 30.04 -7.09
CA LYS A 235 4.52 30.33 -8.04
C LYS A 235 4.77 31.69 -8.70
N LEU A 236 4.72 31.73 -10.03
CA LEU A 236 4.75 32.96 -10.82
C LEU A 236 3.37 33.66 -10.78
N PRO A 237 3.28 34.96 -11.15
CA PRO A 237 2.01 35.69 -11.17
C PRO A 237 0.93 35.09 -12.06
N ASP A 238 1.32 34.32 -13.10
CA ASP A 238 0.42 33.60 -14.00
C ASP A 238 -0.05 32.24 -13.44
N GLY A 239 0.42 31.87 -12.25
CA GLY A 239 0.07 30.64 -11.56
C GLY A 239 1.00 29.45 -11.86
N THR A 240 1.98 29.60 -12.74
CA THR A 240 2.90 28.52 -13.13
C THR A 240 4.12 28.43 -12.21
N LEU A 241 4.91 27.36 -12.35
CA LEU A 241 6.13 27.16 -11.58
C LEU A 241 7.27 28.04 -12.13
N ASP A 242 7.92 28.78 -11.26
CA ASP A 242 9.15 29.52 -11.54
C ASP A 242 10.29 28.52 -11.85
N PRO A 243 10.77 28.42 -13.10
CA PRO A 243 11.77 27.42 -13.49
C PRO A 243 13.16 27.70 -12.90
N ASP A 244 13.42 28.94 -12.50
CA ASP A 244 14.69 29.36 -11.92
C ASP A 244 14.74 29.15 -10.40
N PHE A 245 13.60 28.84 -9.78
CA PHE A 245 13.52 28.57 -8.35
C PHE A 245 13.82 27.10 -8.04
N PRO A 246 14.83 26.79 -7.20
CA PRO A 246 15.18 25.41 -6.90
C PRO A 246 14.08 24.71 -6.10
N LEU A 247 13.70 23.51 -6.57
CA LEU A 247 12.72 22.68 -5.87
C LEU A 247 13.35 21.97 -4.67
N GLN A 248 12.72 22.10 -3.51
CA GLN A 248 13.13 21.40 -2.29
C GLN A 248 12.12 20.31 -1.95
N THR A 249 12.55 19.05 -1.86
CA THR A 249 11.72 17.98 -1.30
C THR A 249 11.56 18.19 0.20
N VAL A 250 10.31 18.31 0.65
CA VAL A 250 9.96 18.63 2.05
C VAL A 250 9.16 17.52 2.72
N GLY A 251 8.65 16.55 1.97
CA GLY A 251 7.82 15.48 2.50
C GLY A 251 7.40 14.51 1.42
N LYS A 252 6.46 13.64 1.76
CA LYS A 252 5.86 12.67 0.83
C LYS A 252 4.36 12.60 1.07
N ALA A 253 3.63 12.20 0.02
CA ALA A 253 2.17 12.08 0.06
C ALA A 253 1.70 10.83 -0.69
N ARG A 254 0.55 10.29 -0.30
CA ARG A 254 -0.24 9.40 -1.15
C ARG A 254 -1.37 10.21 -1.77
N CYS A 255 -1.39 10.28 -3.10
CA CYS A 255 -2.34 11.11 -3.84
C CYS A 255 -3.70 10.43 -4.00
N ASN A 256 -4.78 11.18 -3.99
CA ASN A 256 -6.14 10.71 -4.27
C ASN A 256 -6.49 10.79 -5.76
N TYR A 257 -5.61 11.38 -6.58
CA TYR A 257 -5.81 11.58 -8.02
C TYR A 257 -4.56 11.11 -8.77
N THR A 258 -4.74 10.65 -10.02
CA THR A 258 -3.62 10.34 -10.91
C THR A 258 -2.84 11.60 -11.30
N SER A 259 -1.61 11.45 -11.80
CA SER A 259 -0.82 12.58 -12.29
C SER A 259 -1.52 13.36 -13.41
N SER A 260 -2.26 12.67 -14.29
CA SER A 260 -3.02 13.28 -15.38
C SER A 260 -4.19 14.12 -14.90
N GLU A 261 -4.93 13.65 -13.90
CA GLU A 261 -6.06 14.39 -13.32
C GLU A 261 -5.57 15.56 -12.49
N LEU A 262 -4.55 15.33 -11.66
CA LEU A 262 -3.95 16.38 -10.84
C LEU A 262 -3.37 17.51 -11.71
N THR A 263 -2.89 17.20 -12.91
CA THR A 263 -2.43 18.21 -13.88
C THR A 263 -3.57 19.10 -14.38
N LYS A 264 -4.80 18.58 -14.49
CA LYS A 264 -6.00 19.35 -14.90
C LYS A 264 -6.52 20.23 -13.76
N ILE A 265 -6.54 19.69 -12.52
CA ILE A 265 -7.14 20.38 -11.38
C ILE A 265 -6.15 21.23 -10.55
N LYS A 266 -4.85 21.21 -10.86
CA LYS A 266 -3.86 22.00 -10.11
C LYS A 266 -4.21 23.49 -10.14
N GLY A 267 -4.14 24.14 -8.98
CA GLY A 267 -4.49 25.54 -8.81
C GLY A 267 -5.99 25.84 -8.72
N LEU A 268 -6.88 24.87 -8.93
CA LEU A 268 -8.33 25.05 -8.80
C LEU A 268 -8.81 24.97 -7.34
N HIS A 269 -9.97 25.57 -7.09
CA HIS A 269 -10.69 25.35 -5.83
C HIS A 269 -11.43 24.01 -5.86
N SER A 270 -11.65 23.41 -4.69
CA SER A 270 -12.21 22.06 -4.57
C SER A 270 -13.63 21.90 -5.11
N ASP A 271 -14.40 22.98 -5.17
CA ASP A 271 -15.73 23.06 -5.79
C ASP A 271 -15.69 22.99 -7.33
N GLN A 272 -14.51 23.19 -7.93
CA GLN A 272 -14.31 23.16 -9.39
C GLN A 272 -13.82 21.79 -9.90
N ILE A 273 -13.51 20.85 -8.99
CA ILE A 273 -12.97 19.52 -9.36
C ILE A 273 -13.99 18.76 -10.21
N GLU A 274 -15.26 18.73 -9.78
CA GLU A 274 -16.32 17.98 -10.48
C GLU A 274 -16.57 18.51 -11.89
N GLU A 275 -16.46 19.83 -12.09
CA GLU A 275 -16.62 20.45 -13.40
C GLU A 275 -15.49 20.06 -14.37
N GLU A 276 -14.25 19.96 -13.87
CA GLU A 276 -13.06 19.68 -14.68
C GLU A 276 -12.85 18.18 -14.95
N LEU A 277 -13.15 17.31 -13.97
CA LEU A 277 -12.93 15.87 -14.07
C LEU A 277 -14.21 15.07 -14.37
N GLY A 278 -15.40 15.66 -14.18
CA GLY A 278 -16.68 14.98 -14.28
C GLY A 278 -17.05 14.14 -13.05
N TYR A 279 -16.20 14.12 -12.02
CA TYR A 279 -16.42 13.46 -10.73
C TYR A 279 -15.62 14.18 -9.63
N ASN A 280 -15.95 13.93 -8.35
CA ASN A 280 -15.23 14.48 -7.20
C ASN A 280 -15.31 13.53 -6.00
N ASP A 281 -14.38 12.56 -5.96
CA ASP A 281 -14.31 11.57 -4.89
C ASP A 281 -13.68 12.14 -3.61
N SER A 282 -12.87 13.19 -3.72
CA SER A 282 -12.26 13.87 -2.58
C SER A 282 -11.92 15.33 -2.88
N GLU A 283 -12.27 16.23 -1.98
CA GLU A 283 -11.84 17.63 -2.06
C GLU A 283 -10.31 17.82 -1.91
N TYR A 284 -9.60 16.78 -1.47
CA TYR A 284 -8.15 16.79 -1.22
C TYR A 284 -7.39 16.01 -2.29
N VAL A 285 -6.26 16.56 -2.71
CA VAL A 285 -5.20 15.85 -3.44
C VAL A 285 -4.57 14.76 -2.57
N ALA A 286 -4.44 15.01 -1.26
CA ALA A 286 -4.02 14.01 -0.28
C ALA A 286 -4.61 14.37 1.09
N HIS A 287 -5.24 13.41 1.76
CA HIS A 287 -5.72 13.61 3.12
C HIS A 287 -4.56 13.83 4.10
N ARG A 288 -4.82 14.52 5.23
CA ARG A 288 -3.80 14.88 6.22
C ARG A 288 -3.01 13.68 6.75
N GLU A 289 -3.64 12.51 6.83
CA GLU A 289 -3.07 11.27 7.30
C GLU A 289 -2.23 10.55 6.23
N ASN A 290 -2.41 10.91 4.97
CA ASN A 290 -1.62 10.48 3.82
C ASN A 290 -0.46 11.42 3.52
N LEU A 291 -0.19 12.39 4.39
CA LEU A 291 0.86 13.40 4.26
C LEU A 291 1.86 13.29 5.40
N ALA A 292 3.14 13.21 5.04
CA ALA A 292 4.22 13.12 5.99
C ALA A 292 5.34 14.11 5.68
N PHE A 293 5.84 14.74 6.74
CA PHE A 293 6.93 15.70 6.69
C PHE A 293 7.97 15.29 7.73
N PRO A 294 9.28 15.42 7.43
CA PRO A 294 10.32 15.16 8.41
C PRO A 294 10.10 16.02 9.67
N PRO A 295 10.46 15.51 10.86
CA PRO A 295 10.43 16.30 12.08
C PRO A 295 11.30 17.56 11.92
N ARG A 296 10.78 18.69 12.40
CA ARG A 296 11.52 19.97 12.48
C ARG A 296 12.52 19.98 13.62
#